data_AF-A0A1C7I7B2-F1
#
_entry.id   AF-A0A1C7I7B2-F1
#
_cell.length_a   1.000
_cell.length_b   1.000
_cell.length_c   1.000
_cell.angle_alpha   90.00
_cell.angle_beta   90.00
_cell.angle_gamma   90.00
#
_symmetry.space_group_name_H-M   'P 1'
#
loop_
_entity.id
_entity.type
_entity.pdbx_description
1 polymer ?
#
loop_
_entity_poly.entity_id
_entity_poly.type
_entity_poly.pdbx_seq_one_letter_code
_entity_poly.pdbx_strand_id
1 'polypeptide(L)'
;MYSKEEKDIIIVLESFWEDVMDTLRWLHFSDIHFSNAEDYEIKRMRDSLVTKLGDLLGKNKVDFVVISEDLVYQCGSYDANLKKFVESVINISGITPNDLFMVPGNHDLKRTQMRTFFLEGIRAENSKFEKELINQLEKDFKKYNTFYQKIKGKSGNFIYKVVKRGEYNIFLMNTAFTAGTDQDEGKLVLEKNLFFDEIKQLKDQERCVNIAVGHHPISCFMEGNQEKIWNNFNDYNIDFYICGHLHKGAYDYDLSGGRTIPTFQCGSGRVDNYATVAFMIGELDMHSKKGKLTSYKWLVNEECWNMGGMDGRRAVSGEIEIDLGRFKKDENTFIEDEDVDEDEFRRFMMKFHEQLNHKGISDININPKDVFEKFSNMKCNKSVEKQYHSLCRYFPVIDEIMESALLTQIERESIPNIIISEYNKVCGKVTNGNEIIELIVENIFQLYKEKFSYSNSILKTYFKILVYWSIYECDIFNDKI
;
A
#
# COMPACT_ATOMS: atom_id res chain seq x y z
N MET A 1 36.73 23.72 -0.28
CA MET A 1 36.76 23.70 -1.75
C MET A 1 37.45 22.42 -2.14
N TYR A 2 36.70 21.39 -2.56
CA TYR A 2 37.25 20.06 -2.80
C TYR A 2 38.34 20.10 -3.88
N SER A 3 39.41 19.34 -3.65
CA SER A 3 40.51 19.14 -4.60
C SER A 3 40.01 18.47 -5.88
N LYS A 4 40.79 18.55 -6.95
CA LYS A 4 40.43 17.97 -8.26
C LYS A 4 40.24 16.45 -8.17
N GLU A 5 41.07 15.76 -7.39
CA GLU A 5 40.96 14.31 -7.13
C GLU A 5 39.72 13.96 -6.29
N GLU A 6 39.35 14.78 -5.29
CA GLU A 6 38.10 14.59 -4.55
C GLU A 6 36.87 14.81 -5.43
N LYS A 7 36.91 15.78 -6.35
CA LYS A 7 35.84 15.99 -7.33
C LYS A 7 35.73 14.86 -8.33
N ASP A 8 36.85 14.33 -8.80
CA ASP A 8 36.86 13.19 -9.72
C ASP A 8 36.39 11.90 -9.03
N ILE A 9 36.68 11.70 -7.73
CA ILE A 9 36.13 10.60 -6.93
C ILE A 9 34.63 10.77 -6.68
N ILE A 10 34.16 11.99 -6.39
CA ILE A 10 32.73 12.28 -6.23
C ILE A 10 31.99 12.08 -7.55
N ILE A 11 32.54 12.50 -8.70
CA ILE A 11 31.94 12.28 -10.02
C ILE A 11 31.94 10.79 -10.38
N VAL A 12 33.02 10.06 -10.07
CA VAL A 12 33.06 8.60 -10.30
C VAL A 12 32.05 7.90 -9.39
N LEU A 13 31.92 8.29 -8.11
CA LEU A 13 30.89 7.77 -7.22
C LEU A 13 29.48 8.17 -7.70
N GLU A 14 29.21 9.43 -8.00
CA GLU A 14 27.91 9.88 -8.56
C GLU A 14 27.57 9.11 -9.85
N SER A 15 28.54 8.86 -10.74
CA SER A 15 28.33 8.03 -11.94
C SER A 15 28.15 6.53 -11.64
N PHE A 16 28.78 6.01 -10.57
CA PHE A 16 28.62 4.62 -10.12
C PHE A 16 27.27 4.39 -9.43
N TRP A 17 26.71 5.44 -8.82
CA TRP A 17 25.39 5.44 -8.19
C TRP A 17 24.27 5.78 -9.20
N GLU A 18 24.56 6.56 -10.25
CA GLU A 18 23.65 6.76 -11.39
C GLU A 18 23.41 5.48 -12.20
N ASP A 19 24.39 4.55 -12.23
CA ASP A 19 24.32 3.28 -12.98
C ASP A 19 23.75 2.08 -12.19
N VAL A 20 23.26 2.28 -10.96
CA VAL A 20 22.42 1.28 -10.25
C VAL A 20 21.13 1.96 -9.77
N MET A 21 20.31 2.41 -10.73
CA MET A 21 18.90 2.69 -10.44
C MET A 21 18.24 1.36 -10.04
N ASP A 22 17.98 1.16 -8.74
CA ASP A 22 17.23 0.00 -8.23
C ASP A 22 15.75 0.15 -8.65
N THR A 23 15.48 -0.14 -9.92
CA THR A 23 14.14 -0.13 -10.51
C THR A 23 13.55 -1.51 -10.33
N LEU A 24 12.47 -1.60 -9.56
CA LEU A 24 11.66 -2.80 -9.48
C LEU A 24 10.85 -2.93 -10.77
N ARG A 25 11.09 -4.01 -11.53
CA ARG A 25 10.40 -4.28 -12.79
C ARG A 25 9.64 -5.59 -12.75
N TRP A 26 8.40 -5.57 -13.22
CA TRP A 26 7.57 -6.78 -13.28
C TRP A 26 6.76 -6.90 -14.57
N LEU A 27 6.39 -8.15 -14.89
CA LEU A 27 5.40 -8.46 -15.91
C LEU A 27 4.13 -8.97 -15.26
N HIS A 28 2.98 -8.67 -15.87
CA HIS A 28 1.69 -9.19 -15.44
C HIS A 28 0.89 -9.72 -16.63
N PHE A 29 0.54 -11.00 -16.53
CA PHE A 29 -0.35 -11.72 -17.42
C PHE A 29 -1.56 -12.21 -16.65
N SER A 30 -2.72 -12.29 -17.31
CA SER A 30 -3.92 -12.86 -16.73
C SER A 30 -4.75 -13.63 -17.76
N ASP A 31 -5.73 -14.41 -17.30
CA ASP A 31 -6.70 -15.14 -18.12
C ASP A 31 -6.03 -15.88 -19.29
N ILE A 32 -5.00 -16.68 -18.98
CA ILE A 32 -4.14 -17.33 -19.98
C ILE A 32 -4.96 -18.22 -20.92
N HIS A 33 -5.99 -18.87 -20.39
CA HIS A 33 -6.93 -19.75 -21.06
C HIS A 33 -6.25 -20.62 -22.12
N PHE A 34 -5.26 -21.38 -21.69
CA PHE A 34 -4.49 -22.25 -22.56
C PHE A 34 -5.35 -23.43 -23.02
N SER A 35 -5.17 -23.84 -24.27
CA SER A 35 -5.82 -25.02 -24.86
C SER A 35 -4.83 -25.80 -25.73
N ASN A 36 -4.93 -27.13 -25.77
CA ASN A 36 -4.01 -27.95 -26.58
C ASN A 36 -4.10 -27.71 -28.09
N ALA A 37 -5.29 -27.36 -28.58
CA ALA A 37 -5.54 -27.07 -29.99
C ALA A 37 -5.87 -25.58 -30.14
N GLU A 38 -4.85 -24.74 -30.04
CA GLU A 38 -4.99 -23.32 -30.35
C GLU A 38 -5.09 -23.12 -31.87
N ASP A 39 -6.05 -22.31 -32.28
CA ASP A 39 -6.20 -21.89 -33.67
C ASP A 39 -5.09 -20.91 -34.06
N TYR A 40 -5.03 -20.59 -35.35
CA TYR A 40 -4.00 -19.74 -35.93
C TYR A 40 -3.80 -18.43 -35.16
N GLU A 41 -4.89 -17.72 -34.86
CA GLU A 41 -4.84 -16.40 -34.20
C GLU A 41 -4.15 -16.45 -32.82
N ILE A 42 -4.47 -17.46 -32.01
CA ILE A 42 -3.92 -17.59 -30.66
C ILE A 42 -2.44 -17.99 -30.72
N LYS A 43 -2.09 -18.94 -31.60
CA LYS A 43 -0.70 -19.33 -31.83
C LYS A 43 0.14 -18.14 -32.29
N ARG A 44 -0.35 -17.41 -33.30
CA ARG A 44 0.29 -16.22 -33.85
C ARG A 44 0.54 -15.15 -32.78
N MET A 45 -0.47 -14.90 -31.95
CA MET A 45 -0.39 -13.96 -30.82
C MET A 45 0.67 -14.39 -29.79
N ARG A 46 0.66 -15.66 -29.34
CA ARG A 46 1.63 -16.16 -28.34
C ARG A 46 3.06 -16.20 -28.88
N ASP A 47 3.25 -16.61 -30.14
CA ASP A 47 4.57 -16.60 -30.77
C ASP A 47 5.11 -15.16 -30.88
N SER A 48 4.25 -14.21 -31.28
CA SER A 48 4.63 -12.80 -31.35
C SER A 48 4.86 -12.18 -29.97
N LEU A 49 4.22 -12.68 -28.91
CA LEU A 49 4.45 -12.23 -27.53
C LEU A 49 5.90 -12.47 -27.12
N VAL A 50 6.44 -13.65 -27.46
CA VAL A 50 7.84 -14.00 -27.18
C VAL A 50 8.77 -12.99 -27.87
N THR A 51 8.57 -12.72 -29.16
CA THR A 51 9.38 -11.70 -29.86
C THR A 51 9.25 -10.33 -29.20
N LYS A 52 8.02 -9.89 -28.90
CA LYS A 52 7.77 -8.58 -28.31
C LYS A 52 8.43 -8.42 -26.93
N LEU A 53 8.33 -9.43 -26.07
CA LEU A 53 8.99 -9.41 -24.76
C LEU A 53 10.51 -9.35 -24.91
N GLY A 54 11.09 -10.08 -25.89
CA GLY A 54 12.51 -9.98 -26.20
C GLY A 54 12.95 -8.55 -26.54
N ASP A 55 12.16 -7.86 -27.36
CA ASP A 55 12.43 -6.47 -27.75
C ASP A 55 12.28 -5.48 -26.59
N LEU A 56 11.25 -5.65 -25.75
CA LEU A 56 10.93 -4.74 -24.64
C LEU A 56 11.87 -4.91 -23.45
N LEU A 57 12.24 -6.15 -23.13
CA LEU A 57 13.09 -6.44 -21.99
C LEU A 57 14.55 -6.14 -22.31
N GLY A 58 15.03 -6.47 -23.52
CA GLY A 58 16.41 -6.22 -23.91
C GLY A 58 17.42 -6.78 -22.90
N LYS A 59 18.21 -5.91 -22.26
CA LYS A 59 19.12 -6.25 -21.16
C LYS A 59 18.57 -5.91 -19.76
N ASN A 60 17.38 -5.33 -19.69
CA ASN A 60 16.79 -4.90 -18.43
C ASN A 60 16.33 -6.10 -17.62
N LYS A 61 16.70 -6.13 -16.35
CA LYS A 61 16.31 -7.18 -15.41
C LYS A 61 14.81 -7.08 -15.11
N VAL A 62 14.10 -8.22 -15.17
CA VAL A 62 12.76 -8.37 -14.58
C VAL A 62 12.96 -9.00 -13.20
N ASP A 63 12.37 -8.42 -12.17
CA ASP A 63 12.48 -8.93 -10.80
C ASP A 63 11.46 -10.02 -10.51
N PHE A 64 10.26 -9.90 -11.07
CA PHE A 64 9.22 -10.91 -10.94
C PHE A 64 8.21 -10.91 -12.08
N VAL A 65 7.51 -12.02 -12.22
CA VAL A 65 6.37 -12.16 -13.13
C VAL A 65 5.14 -12.56 -12.33
N VAL A 66 4.00 -11.96 -12.66
CA VAL A 66 2.70 -12.33 -12.12
C VAL A 66 1.88 -12.98 -13.22
N ILE A 67 1.41 -14.20 -12.96
CA ILE A 67 0.31 -14.80 -13.70
C ILE A 67 -0.86 -14.83 -12.73
N SER A 68 -1.73 -13.83 -12.85
CA SER A 68 -3.04 -13.90 -12.24
C SER A 68 -3.85 -14.84 -13.14
N GLU A 69 -3.67 -16.15 -12.93
CA GLU A 69 -4.66 -17.21 -13.12
C GLU A 69 -5.34 -17.49 -14.49
N ASP A 70 -6.42 -18.30 -14.40
CA ASP A 70 -7.29 -18.81 -15.44
C ASP A 70 -6.49 -19.51 -16.53
N LEU A 71 -5.68 -20.46 -16.06
CA LEU A 71 -4.61 -21.06 -16.84
C LEU A 71 -5.13 -21.92 -17.99
N VAL A 72 -6.30 -22.52 -17.83
CA VAL A 72 -6.89 -23.45 -18.80
C VAL A 72 -8.21 -22.92 -19.34
N TYR A 73 -8.42 -23.07 -20.64
CA TYR A 73 -9.69 -22.72 -21.28
C TYR A 73 -10.71 -23.85 -21.09
N GLN A 74 -11.94 -23.51 -20.66
CA GLN A 74 -13.14 -24.38 -20.70
C GLN A 74 -12.89 -25.88 -20.36
N CYS A 75 -12.62 -26.19 -19.10
CA CYS A 75 -12.30 -27.57 -18.65
C CYS A 75 -11.06 -28.21 -19.29
N GLY A 76 -10.17 -27.40 -19.88
CA GLY A 76 -8.91 -27.82 -20.48
C GLY A 76 -7.97 -28.56 -19.53
N SER A 77 -6.92 -29.13 -20.10
CA SER A 77 -5.92 -29.92 -19.37
C SER A 77 -4.73 -29.08 -18.93
N TYR A 78 -4.28 -29.29 -17.69
CA TYR A 78 -2.97 -28.85 -17.22
C TYR A 78 -1.88 -29.77 -17.77
N ASP A 79 -1.59 -29.64 -19.06
CA ASP A 79 -0.72 -30.52 -19.82
C ASP A 79 0.72 -29.97 -19.97
N ALA A 80 1.51 -30.69 -20.78
CA ALA A 80 2.89 -30.33 -21.05
C ALA A 80 3.03 -29.07 -21.91
N ASN A 81 2.03 -28.70 -22.72
CA ASN A 81 2.09 -27.51 -23.56
C ASN A 81 1.84 -26.25 -22.73
N LEU A 82 0.86 -26.27 -21.83
CA LEU A 82 0.71 -25.20 -20.85
C LEU A 82 1.98 -25.05 -20.00
N LYS A 83 2.58 -26.16 -19.56
CA LYS A 83 3.86 -26.14 -18.82
C LYS A 83 4.96 -25.45 -19.63
N LYS A 84 5.14 -25.84 -20.90
CA LYS A 84 6.13 -25.24 -21.80
C LYS A 84 5.88 -23.74 -22.01
N PHE A 85 4.62 -23.32 -22.13
CA PHE A 85 4.28 -21.91 -22.25
C PHE A 85 4.70 -21.14 -21.00
N VAL A 86 4.35 -21.60 -19.80
CA VAL A 86 4.78 -20.95 -18.54
C VAL A 86 6.30 -20.95 -18.40
N GLU A 87 6.98 -22.05 -18.74
CA GLU A 87 8.45 -22.12 -18.76
C GLU A 87 9.06 -21.14 -19.76
N SER A 88 8.43 -20.93 -20.92
CA SER A 88 8.90 -19.93 -21.89
C SER A 88 8.80 -18.51 -21.34
N VAL A 89 7.74 -18.18 -20.60
CA VAL A 89 7.57 -16.88 -19.92
C VAL A 89 8.65 -16.67 -18.86
N ILE A 90 8.94 -17.70 -18.04
CA ILE A 90 10.04 -17.67 -17.06
C ILE A 90 11.37 -17.39 -17.78
N ASN A 91 11.67 -18.16 -18.83
CA ASN A 91 12.94 -18.07 -19.55
C ASN A 91 13.15 -16.72 -20.23
N ILE A 92 12.14 -16.20 -20.93
CA ILE A 92 12.28 -14.92 -21.64
C ILE A 92 12.37 -13.74 -20.68
N SER A 93 11.75 -13.84 -19.51
CA SER A 93 11.82 -12.80 -18.48
C SER A 93 13.12 -12.86 -17.68
N GLY A 94 13.93 -13.91 -17.84
CA GLY A 94 15.17 -14.10 -17.09
C GLY A 94 14.97 -14.35 -15.59
N ILE A 95 13.75 -14.69 -15.17
CA ILE A 95 13.43 -14.96 -13.76
C ILE A 95 13.60 -16.44 -13.42
N THR A 96 13.64 -16.75 -12.12
CA THR A 96 13.55 -18.14 -11.66
C THR A 96 12.11 -18.53 -11.37
N PRO A 97 11.77 -19.83 -11.28
CA PRO A 97 10.46 -20.24 -10.80
C PRO A 97 10.12 -19.64 -9.44
N ASN A 98 11.07 -19.24 -8.58
CA ASN A 98 10.74 -18.63 -7.29
C ASN A 98 10.11 -17.24 -7.42
N ASP A 99 10.39 -16.52 -8.50
CA ASP A 99 9.95 -15.14 -8.75
C ASP A 99 8.77 -15.06 -9.72
N LEU A 100 8.21 -16.22 -10.08
CA LEU A 100 6.91 -16.34 -10.72
C LEU A 100 5.80 -16.41 -9.66
N PHE A 101 5.00 -15.37 -9.51
CA PHE A 101 3.86 -15.34 -8.61
C PHE A 101 2.59 -15.77 -9.34
N MET A 102 1.89 -16.74 -8.77
CA MET A 102 0.67 -17.31 -9.36
C MET A 102 -0.40 -17.48 -8.30
N VAL A 103 -1.63 -17.14 -8.67
CA VAL A 103 -2.87 -17.42 -7.95
C VAL A 103 -3.81 -18.18 -8.92
N PRO A 104 -4.82 -18.90 -8.42
CA PRO A 104 -5.83 -19.55 -9.27
C PRO A 104 -7.07 -18.68 -9.48
N GLY A 105 -7.78 -18.99 -10.55
CA GLY A 105 -8.99 -18.30 -10.99
C GLY A 105 -10.22 -19.18 -10.91
N ASN A 106 -11.37 -18.65 -11.31
CA ASN A 106 -12.62 -19.39 -11.21
C ASN A 106 -12.74 -20.49 -12.29
N HIS A 107 -11.88 -20.50 -13.32
CA HIS A 107 -11.74 -21.62 -14.27
C HIS A 107 -10.69 -22.66 -13.85
N ASP A 108 -9.85 -22.34 -12.87
CA ASP A 108 -8.84 -23.27 -12.32
C ASP A 108 -9.39 -24.26 -11.28
N LEU A 109 -10.63 -24.05 -10.83
CA LEU A 109 -11.34 -24.92 -9.89
C LEU A 109 -12.32 -25.87 -10.59
N LYS A 110 -12.59 -27.01 -9.95
CA LYS A 110 -13.64 -27.92 -10.38
C LYS A 110 -15.00 -27.45 -9.85
N ARG A 111 -15.88 -26.97 -10.73
CA ARG A 111 -17.28 -26.66 -10.37
C ARG A 111 -18.05 -27.97 -10.12
N THR A 112 -18.70 -28.07 -8.96
CA THR A 112 -19.53 -29.22 -8.58
C THR A 112 -20.82 -28.77 -7.92
N GLN A 113 -21.86 -29.60 -7.96
CA GLN A 113 -23.12 -29.32 -7.27
C GLN A 113 -22.90 -29.17 -5.75
N MET A 114 -22.03 -30.01 -5.17
CA MET A 114 -21.64 -29.92 -3.77
C MET A 114 -20.99 -28.57 -3.43
N ARG A 115 -20.06 -28.09 -4.28
CA ARG A 115 -19.47 -26.76 -4.13
C ARG A 115 -20.55 -25.67 -4.16
N THR A 116 -21.48 -25.76 -5.11
CA THR A 116 -22.59 -24.80 -5.24
C THR A 116 -23.41 -24.73 -3.94
N PHE A 117 -23.81 -25.87 -3.38
CA PHE A 117 -24.54 -25.92 -2.11
C PHE A 117 -23.75 -25.30 -0.94
N PHE A 118 -22.44 -25.55 -0.87
CA PHE A 118 -21.61 -24.91 0.17
C PHE A 118 -21.56 -23.39 0.00
N LEU A 119 -21.39 -22.89 -1.23
CA LEU A 119 -21.33 -21.46 -1.50
C LEU A 119 -22.67 -20.78 -1.20
N GLU A 120 -23.79 -21.39 -1.55
CA GLU A 120 -25.13 -20.90 -1.20
C GLU A 120 -25.32 -20.79 0.32
N GLY A 121 -24.89 -21.81 1.08
CA GLY A 121 -24.92 -21.78 2.55
C GLY A 121 -24.06 -20.65 3.13
N ILE A 122 -22.81 -20.54 2.71
CA ILE A 122 -21.89 -19.48 3.16
C ILE A 122 -22.48 -18.08 2.90
N ARG A 123 -23.09 -17.87 1.73
CA ARG A 123 -23.71 -16.60 1.33
C ARG A 123 -24.95 -16.25 2.15
N ALA A 124 -25.78 -17.23 2.48
CA ALA A 124 -27.07 -17.01 3.14
C ALA A 124 -26.94 -16.74 4.65
N GLU A 125 -26.02 -17.42 5.31
CA GLU A 125 -25.96 -17.44 6.79
C GLU A 125 -24.81 -16.60 7.36
N ASN A 126 -23.96 -15.98 6.53
CA ASN A 126 -22.64 -15.50 6.95
C ASN A 126 -21.90 -16.57 7.77
N SER A 127 -22.05 -17.86 7.38
CA SER A 127 -21.54 -18.99 8.16
C SER A 127 -20.03 -18.88 8.36
N LYS A 128 -19.55 -19.39 9.49
CA LYS A 128 -18.11 -19.50 9.73
C LYS A 128 -17.51 -20.54 8.79
N PHE A 129 -16.31 -20.26 8.28
CA PHE A 129 -15.54 -21.23 7.52
C PHE A 129 -14.95 -22.29 8.46
N GLU A 130 -15.71 -23.36 8.68
CA GLU A 130 -15.21 -24.52 9.41
C GLU A 130 -14.10 -25.24 8.64
N LYS A 131 -13.22 -25.93 9.36
CA LYS A 131 -12.03 -26.57 8.78
C LYS A 131 -12.40 -27.62 7.73
N GLU A 132 -13.47 -28.38 7.96
CA GLU A 132 -13.99 -29.39 7.05
C GLU A 132 -14.46 -28.77 5.73
N LEU A 133 -15.18 -27.64 5.81
CA LEU A 133 -15.63 -26.87 4.67
C LEU A 133 -14.44 -26.31 3.87
N ILE A 134 -13.46 -25.71 4.55
CA ILE A 134 -12.23 -25.22 3.92
C ILE A 134 -11.52 -26.34 3.15
N ASN A 135 -11.26 -27.46 3.82
CA ASN A 135 -10.61 -28.62 3.23
C ASN A 135 -11.38 -29.16 2.02
N GLN A 136 -12.71 -29.04 2.01
CA GLN A 136 -13.53 -29.51 0.90
C GLN A 136 -13.47 -28.57 -0.30
N LEU A 137 -13.49 -27.25 -0.08
CA LEU A 137 -13.33 -26.25 -1.13
C LEU A 137 -11.92 -26.28 -1.74
N GLU A 138 -10.87 -26.50 -0.95
CA GLU A 138 -9.48 -26.62 -1.43
C GLU A 138 -9.29 -27.79 -2.41
N LYS A 139 -10.00 -28.92 -2.21
CA LYS A 139 -9.90 -30.09 -3.10
C LYS A 139 -10.29 -29.79 -4.54
N ASP A 140 -11.16 -28.80 -4.76
CA ASP A 140 -11.59 -28.43 -6.10
C ASP A 140 -10.45 -27.81 -6.93
N PHE A 141 -9.39 -27.32 -6.28
CA PHE A 141 -8.17 -26.78 -6.91
C PHE A 141 -7.09 -27.85 -7.16
N LYS A 142 -7.39 -29.15 -6.99
CA LYS A 142 -6.39 -30.23 -7.11
C LYS A 142 -5.57 -30.17 -8.42
N LYS A 143 -6.21 -29.86 -9.55
CA LYS A 143 -5.53 -29.78 -10.85
C LYS A 143 -4.53 -28.62 -10.88
N TYR A 144 -4.97 -27.41 -10.51
CA TYR A 144 -4.12 -26.24 -10.33
C TYR A 144 -2.96 -26.52 -9.38
N ASN A 145 -3.22 -27.05 -8.18
CA ASN A 145 -2.19 -27.33 -7.17
C ASN A 145 -1.13 -28.33 -7.68
N THR A 146 -1.56 -29.34 -8.43
CA THR A 146 -0.64 -30.30 -9.06
C THR A 146 0.23 -29.62 -10.12
N PHE A 147 -0.34 -28.72 -10.92
CA PHE A 147 0.40 -27.94 -11.91
C PHE A 147 1.38 -26.96 -11.26
N TYR A 148 0.92 -26.21 -10.25
CA TYR A 148 1.74 -25.31 -9.46
C TYR A 148 2.97 -26.05 -8.89
N GLN A 149 2.78 -27.23 -8.32
CA GLN A 149 3.89 -28.05 -7.80
C GLN A 149 4.89 -28.44 -8.89
N LYS A 150 4.44 -28.75 -10.12
CA LYS A 150 5.32 -29.07 -11.25
C LYS A 150 6.16 -27.88 -11.71
N ILE A 151 5.64 -26.65 -11.60
CA ILE A 151 6.35 -25.42 -11.98
C ILE A 151 7.28 -24.95 -10.85
N LYS A 152 6.76 -24.91 -9.62
CA LYS A 152 7.39 -24.24 -8.47
C LYS A 152 8.19 -25.17 -7.57
N GLY A 153 8.05 -26.50 -7.73
CA GLY A 153 8.68 -27.50 -6.88
C GLY A 153 8.13 -27.59 -5.45
N LYS A 154 7.06 -26.85 -5.13
CA LYS A 154 6.45 -26.76 -3.80
C LYS A 154 4.93 -26.72 -3.89
N SER A 155 4.25 -27.07 -2.79
CA SER A 155 2.78 -27.04 -2.74
C SER A 155 2.21 -25.65 -3.02
N GLY A 156 1.18 -25.60 -3.86
CA GLY A 156 0.37 -24.41 -4.14
C GLY A 156 -0.88 -24.30 -3.27
N ASN A 157 -1.04 -25.17 -2.26
CA ASN A 157 -2.23 -25.17 -1.40
C ASN A 157 -2.17 -24.03 -0.38
N PHE A 158 -2.68 -22.86 -0.76
CA PHE A 158 -2.90 -21.72 0.11
C PHE A 158 -4.15 -20.96 -0.34
N ILE A 159 -4.87 -20.37 0.60
CA ILE A 159 -5.93 -19.38 0.30
C ILE A 159 -5.30 -18.00 0.22
N TYR A 160 -4.48 -17.65 1.21
CA TYR A 160 -3.71 -16.41 1.23
C TYR A 160 -2.24 -16.72 1.52
N LYS A 161 -1.33 -15.91 1.00
CA LYS A 161 0.10 -16.08 1.27
C LYS A 161 0.89 -14.78 1.13
N VAL A 162 1.65 -14.42 2.14
CA VAL A 162 2.68 -13.37 2.06
C VAL A 162 4.01 -13.99 1.61
N VAL A 163 4.66 -13.35 0.64
CA VAL A 163 6.03 -13.66 0.22
C VAL A 163 6.89 -12.42 0.38
N LYS A 164 7.85 -12.47 1.31
CA LYS A 164 8.78 -11.36 1.57
C LYS A 164 10.01 -11.42 0.67
N ARG A 165 10.40 -10.27 0.10
CA ARG A 165 11.56 -10.13 -0.81
C ARG A 165 12.54 -9.02 -0.42
N GLY A 166 12.47 -8.54 0.82
CA GLY A 166 13.38 -7.52 1.36
C GLY A 166 12.90 -6.12 1.04
N GLU A 167 12.87 -5.74 -0.24
CA GLU A 167 12.45 -4.39 -0.67
C GLU A 167 10.99 -4.31 -1.10
N TYR A 168 10.42 -5.45 -1.48
CA TYR A 168 9.01 -5.58 -1.79
C TYR A 168 8.46 -6.86 -1.15
N ASN A 169 7.14 -6.91 -1.00
CA ASN A 169 6.40 -8.07 -0.53
C ASN A 169 5.22 -8.32 -1.47
N ILE A 170 4.89 -9.59 -1.69
CA ILE A 170 3.72 -9.99 -2.48
C ILE A 170 2.72 -10.67 -1.56
N PHE A 171 1.49 -10.16 -1.53
CA PHE A 171 0.36 -10.78 -0.87
C PHE A 171 -0.54 -11.47 -1.89
N LEU A 172 -0.44 -12.79 -1.97
CA LEU A 172 -1.19 -13.63 -2.91
C LEU A 172 -2.55 -13.99 -2.31
N MET A 173 -3.61 -13.75 -3.07
CA MET A 173 -4.99 -14.02 -2.70
C MET A 173 -5.64 -14.97 -3.71
N ASN A 174 -5.99 -16.17 -3.26
CA ASN A 174 -6.92 -17.04 -3.98
C ASN A 174 -8.34 -16.49 -3.86
N THR A 175 -8.62 -15.42 -4.61
CA THR A 175 -9.96 -14.82 -4.66
C THR A 175 -11.02 -15.77 -5.23
N ALA A 176 -10.62 -16.80 -5.98
CA ALA A 176 -11.52 -17.83 -6.49
C ALA A 176 -11.95 -18.87 -5.43
N PHE A 177 -11.42 -18.80 -4.20
CA PHE A 177 -11.71 -19.76 -3.15
C PHE A 177 -13.20 -19.94 -2.87
N THR A 178 -13.99 -18.87 -2.98
CA THR A 178 -15.46 -18.87 -2.85
C THR A 178 -16.20 -18.61 -4.17
N ALA A 179 -15.51 -18.73 -5.30
CA ALA A 179 -16.10 -18.75 -6.64
C ALA A 179 -16.57 -20.18 -7.01
N GLY A 180 -17.30 -20.35 -8.09
CA GLY A 180 -17.76 -21.64 -8.60
C GLY A 180 -19.21 -21.67 -9.05
N THR A 181 -19.88 -20.52 -9.15
CA THR A 181 -21.26 -20.38 -9.64
C THR A 181 -21.33 -19.34 -10.75
N ASP A 182 -22.42 -19.33 -11.53
CA ASP A 182 -22.62 -18.30 -12.57
C ASP A 182 -23.08 -16.96 -11.99
N GLN A 183 -23.19 -16.83 -10.66
CA GLN A 183 -23.59 -15.63 -9.95
C GLN A 183 -22.51 -15.16 -8.96
N ASP A 184 -21.24 -15.38 -9.28
CA ASP A 184 -20.13 -15.05 -8.38
C ASP A 184 -19.89 -13.53 -8.25
N GLU A 185 -20.22 -12.74 -9.28
CA GLU A 185 -20.09 -11.29 -9.24
C GLU A 185 -20.84 -10.67 -8.06
N GLY A 186 -20.12 -9.92 -7.22
CA GLY A 186 -20.65 -9.30 -6.00
C GLY A 186 -21.03 -10.29 -4.90
N LYS A 187 -20.74 -11.59 -5.06
CA LYS A 187 -21.13 -12.65 -4.12
C LYS A 187 -19.96 -13.51 -3.64
N LEU A 188 -18.72 -13.14 -3.95
CA LEU A 188 -17.56 -13.79 -3.32
C LEU A 188 -17.51 -13.43 -1.84
N VAL A 189 -17.16 -14.42 -1.03
CA VAL A 189 -17.08 -14.28 0.44
C VAL A 189 -15.63 -14.43 0.87
N LEU A 190 -15.17 -13.48 1.69
CA LEU A 190 -13.82 -13.50 2.25
C LEU A 190 -13.79 -14.47 3.44
N GLU A 191 -12.86 -15.44 3.40
CA GLU A 191 -12.47 -16.15 4.62
C GLU A 191 -11.64 -15.18 5.47
N LYS A 192 -12.25 -14.62 6.52
CA LYS A 192 -11.70 -13.46 7.26
C LYS A 192 -10.53 -13.83 8.18
N ASN A 193 -10.54 -15.01 8.79
CA ASN A 193 -9.58 -15.35 9.82
C ASN A 193 -8.19 -15.62 9.22
N LEU A 194 -8.13 -16.49 8.21
CA LEU A 194 -6.93 -16.81 7.45
C LEU A 194 -6.44 -15.60 6.66
N PHE A 195 -7.35 -14.76 6.15
CA PHE A 195 -6.96 -13.50 5.50
C PHE A 195 -6.21 -12.59 6.48
N PHE A 196 -6.79 -12.36 7.65
CA PHE A 196 -6.20 -11.52 8.68
C PHE A 196 -4.89 -12.12 9.23
N ASP A 197 -4.86 -13.43 9.47
CA ASP A 197 -3.69 -14.14 9.96
C ASP A 197 -2.50 -14.05 9.01
N GLU A 198 -2.77 -13.99 7.71
CA GLU A 198 -1.73 -13.90 6.70
C GLU A 198 -1.30 -12.45 6.46
N ILE A 199 -2.24 -11.52 6.21
CA ILE A 199 -1.89 -10.14 5.87
C ILE A 199 -1.19 -9.41 7.02
N LYS A 200 -1.48 -9.76 8.28
CA LYS A 200 -0.81 -9.16 9.45
C LYS A 200 0.69 -9.41 9.49
N GLN A 201 1.21 -10.35 8.69
CA GLN A 201 2.66 -10.55 8.54
C GLN A 201 3.37 -9.39 7.83
N LEU A 202 2.63 -8.52 7.14
CA LEU A 202 3.12 -7.27 6.56
C LEU A 202 3.23 -6.13 7.58
N LYS A 203 2.77 -6.35 8.81
CA LYS A 203 2.95 -5.40 9.90
C LYS A 203 4.43 -5.07 10.08
N ASP A 204 4.72 -3.81 10.39
CA ASP A 204 6.06 -3.30 10.67
C ASP A 204 7.03 -3.45 9.46
N GLN A 205 6.50 -3.59 8.24
CA GLN A 205 7.27 -3.61 6.98
C GLN A 205 7.16 -2.26 6.25
N GLU A 206 7.34 -1.15 6.97
CA GLU A 206 6.99 0.19 6.47
C GLU A 206 7.84 0.65 5.28
N ARG A 207 9.07 0.14 5.15
CA ARG A 207 10.00 0.49 4.05
C ARG A 207 9.82 -0.36 2.78
N CYS A 208 9.06 -1.45 2.86
CA CYS A 208 8.88 -2.38 1.74
C CYS A 208 7.65 -2.00 0.91
N VAL A 209 7.73 -2.11 -0.41
CA VAL A 209 6.55 -1.98 -1.31
C VAL A 209 5.69 -3.24 -1.19
N ASN A 210 4.41 -3.12 -0.83
CA ASN A 210 3.53 -4.27 -0.66
C ASN A 210 2.50 -4.35 -1.79
N ILE A 211 2.52 -5.45 -2.53
CA ILE A 211 1.70 -5.65 -3.73
C ILE A 211 0.72 -6.79 -3.44
N ALA A 212 -0.57 -6.52 -3.55
CA ALA A 212 -1.58 -7.57 -3.47
C ALA A 212 -1.86 -8.13 -4.88
N VAL A 213 -2.06 -9.44 -4.97
CA VAL A 213 -2.33 -10.15 -6.23
C VAL A 213 -3.51 -11.07 -6.03
N GLY A 214 -4.49 -11.01 -6.93
CA GLY A 214 -5.62 -11.92 -6.97
C GLY A 214 -6.22 -12.03 -8.36
N HIS A 215 -7.28 -12.82 -8.49
CA HIS A 215 -7.97 -12.97 -9.77
C HIS A 215 -9.04 -11.94 -9.99
N HIS A 216 -9.98 -11.95 -9.07
CA HIS A 216 -11.16 -11.12 -9.18
C HIS A 216 -10.83 -9.72 -8.69
N PRO A 217 -11.35 -8.68 -9.36
CA PRO A 217 -11.46 -7.36 -8.76
C PRO A 217 -12.15 -7.44 -7.39
N ILE A 218 -11.81 -6.52 -6.48
CA ILE A 218 -12.40 -6.51 -5.14
C ILE A 218 -13.93 -6.32 -5.20
N SER A 219 -14.44 -5.63 -6.23
CA SER A 219 -15.87 -5.48 -6.49
C SER A 219 -16.64 -6.80 -6.69
N CYS A 220 -15.95 -7.91 -6.97
CA CYS A 220 -16.59 -9.24 -7.05
C CYS A 220 -16.95 -9.82 -5.67
N PHE A 221 -16.40 -9.28 -4.57
CA PHE A 221 -16.77 -9.68 -3.22
C PHE A 221 -18.08 -9.03 -2.78
N MET A 222 -18.78 -9.61 -1.80
CA MET A 222 -19.92 -8.93 -1.16
C MET A 222 -19.44 -7.63 -0.50
N GLU A 223 -20.25 -6.58 -0.53
CA GLU A 223 -19.93 -5.23 -0.04
C GLU A 223 -19.26 -5.22 1.35
N GLY A 224 -19.84 -5.91 2.33
CA GLY A 224 -19.27 -6.01 3.68
C GLY A 224 -17.94 -6.79 3.77
N ASN A 225 -17.56 -7.55 2.75
CA ASN A 225 -16.23 -8.15 2.62
C ASN A 225 -15.26 -7.22 1.89
N GLN A 226 -15.73 -6.46 0.88
CA GLN A 226 -14.92 -5.43 0.21
C GLN A 226 -14.36 -4.43 1.22
N GLU A 227 -15.22 -3.91 2.11
CA GLU A 227 -14.83 -2.99 3.18
C GLU A 227 -13.70 -3.57 4.06
N LYS A 228 -13.79 -4.87 4.41
CA LYS A 228 -12.75 -5.52 5.22
C LYS A 228 -11.45 -5.71 4.46
N ILE A 229 -11.51 -6.00 3.16
CA ILE A 229 -10.31 -6.09 2.32
C ILE A 229 -9.63 -4.72 2.27
N TRP A 230 -10.36 -3.65 1.95
CA TRP A 230 -9.80 -2.30 1.85
C TRP A 230 -9.25 -1.77 3.17
N ASN A 231 -9.96 -1.97 4.28
CA ASN A 231 -9.46 -1.58 5.61
C ASN A 231 -8.13 -2.28 5.94
N ASN A 232 -8.02 -3.59 5.66
CA ASN A 232 -6.78 -4.32 5.91
C ASN A 232 -5.67 -3.95 4.91
N PHE A 233 -6.01 -3.68 3.65
CA PHE A 233 -5.05 -3.16 2.68
C PHE A 233 -4.50 -1.81 3.13
N ASN A 234 -5.34 -0.97 3.74
CA ASN A 234 -4.88 0.27 4.34
C ASN A 234 -3.97 0.02 5.54
N ASP A 235 -4.45 -0.70 6.56
CA ASP A 235 -3.76 -0.93 7.84
C ASP A 235 -2.43 -1.68 7.70
N TYR A 236 -2.33 -2.55 6.69
CA TYR A 236 -1.14 -3.35 6.40
C TYR A 236 -0.39 -2.87 5.16
N ASN A 237 -0.61 -1.61 4.78
CA ASN A 237 0.24 -0.89 3.85
C ASN A 237 0.36 -1.54 2.45
N ILE A 238 -0.71 -2.15 1.94
CA ILE A 238 -0.79 -2.49 0.51
C ILE A 238 -0.74 -1.19 -0.28
N ASP A 239 0.11 -1.17 -1.31
CA ASP A 239 0.35 -0.01 -2.17
C ASP A 239 -0.49 -0.07 -3.43
N PHE A 240 -0.64 -1.26 -4.02
CA PHE A 240 -1.51 -1.48 -5.15
C PHE A 240 -1.93 -2.95 -5.24
N TYR A 241 -3.07 -3.17 -5.89
CA TYR A 241 -3.64 -4.48 -6.18
C TYR A 241 -3.56 -4.75 -7.67
N ILE A 242 -3.17 -5.97 -8.06
CA ILE A 242 -3.20 -6.40 -9.46
C ILE A 242 -4.08 -7.63 -9.64
N CYS A 243 -4.91 -7.64 -10.67
CA CYS A 243 -5.88 -8.70 -10.93
C CYS A 243 -6.25 -8.85 -12.41
N GLY A 244 -7.22 -9.72 -12.72
CA GLY A 244 -7.72 -9.97 -14.09
C GLY A 244 -9.24 -10.16 -14.14
N HIS A 245 -9.69 -11.32 -14.63
CA HIS A 245 -11.07 -11.80 -14.62
C HIS A 245 -12.04 -11.16 -15.63
N LEU A 246 -12.06 -9.83 -15.76
CA LEU A 246 -13.02 -9.18 -16.69
C LEU A 246 -12.55 -9.19 -18.15
N HIS A 247 -11.39 -9.77 -18.44
CA HIS A 247 -10.77 -9.88 -19.77
C HIS A 247 -10.54 -8.53 -20.46
N LYS A 248 -10.55 -7.43 -19.71
CA LYS A 248 -10.34 -6.07 -20.19
C LYS A 248 -9.29 -5.39 -19.34
N GLY A 249 -8.34 -4.71 -19.98
CA GLY A 249 -7.41 -3.87 -19.25
C GLY A 249 -8.16 -2.70 -18.64
N ALA A 250 -8.02 -2.50 -17.33
CA ALA A 250 -8.67 -1.41 -16.63
C ALA A 250 -7.85 -0.98 -15.41
N TYR A 251 -8.23 0.14 -14.83
CA TYR A 251 -7.70 0.60 -13.56
C TYR A 251 -8.84 1.17 -12.72
N ASP A 252 -8.70 1.06 -11.40
CA ASP A 252 -9.61 1.66 -10.44
C ASP A 252 -8.83 2.21 -9.25
N TYR A 253 -9.43 3.11 -8.48
CA TYR A 253 -8.84 3.68 -7.28
C TYR A 253 -9.86 3.63 -6.15
N ASP A 254 -9.59 2.80 -5.15
CA ASP A 254 -10.40 2.85 -3.93
C ASP A 254 -9.99 4.07 -3.09
N LEU A 255 -11.00 4.78 -2.58
CA LEU A 255 -10.85 5.90 -1.65
C LEU A 255 -11.43 5.59 -0.26
N SER A 256 -12.07 4.43 -0.10
CA SER A 256 -12.81 4.09 1.12
C SER A 256 -11.88 3.70 2.28
N GLY A 257 -10.69 3.18 1.98
CA GLY A 257 -9.69 2.78 2.97
C GLY A 257 -8.86 3.90 3.59
N GLY A 258 -9.08 5.18 3.27
CA GLY A 258 -8.32 6.32 3.83
C GLY A 258 -6.98 6.61 3.14
N ARG A 259 -6.47 5.69 2.31
CA ARG A 259 -5.42 5.94 1.31
C ARG A 259 -5.93 5.57 -0.07
N THR A 260 -5.46 6.25 -1.10
CA THR A 260 -5.72 5.86 -2.48
C THR A 260 -4.90 4.61 -2.81
N ILE A 261 -5.57 3.47 -3.00
CA ILE A 261 -4.92 2.21 -3.39
C ILE A 261 -5.39 1.85 -4.81
N PRO A 262 -4.54 1.99 -5.83
CA PRO A 262 -4.91 1.62 -7.19
C PRO A 262 -5.07 0.11 -7.34
N THR A 263 -6.06 -0.27 -8.14
CA THR A 263 -6.20 -1.60 -8.73
C THR A 263 -5.83 -1.52 -10.19
N PHE A 264 -4.96 -2.42 -10.64
CA PHE A 264 -4.63 -2.60 -12.04
C PHE A 264 -5.12 -3.95 -12.53
N GLN A 265 -6.10 -3.91 -13.43
CA GLN A 265 -6.72 -5.10 -13.99
C GLN A 265 -6.13 -5.39 -15.36
N CYS A 266 -5.52 -6.55 -15.52
CA CYS A 266 -4.96 -6.99 -16.78
C CYS A 266 -6.06 -7.45 -17.75
N GLY A 267 -5.76 -7.31 -19.05
CA GLY A 267 -6.57 -7.92 -20.09
C GLY A 267 -6.36 -9.43 -20.18
N SER A 268 -6.98 -10.05 -21.19
CA SER A 268 -6.88 -11.50 -21.37
C SER A 268 -5.58 -11.93 -22.03
N GLY A 269 -5.09 -13.12 -21.67
CA GLY A 269 -4.00 -13.81 -22.33
C GLY A 269 -4.44 -14.64 -23.54
N ARG A 270 -5.71 -14.56 -23.96
CA ARG A 270 -6.28 -15.33 -25.07
C ARG A 270 -7.13 -14.43 -25.99
N VAL A 271 -6.97 -14.64 -27.30
CA VAL A 271 -7.83 -14.02 -28.32
C VAL A 271 -9.27 -14.51 -28.18
N ASP A 272 -10.18 -13.57 -27.97
CA ASP A 272 -11.63 -13.76 -27.91
C ASP A 272 -12.34 -12.48 -28.38
N ASN A 273 -13.59 -12.60 -28.83
CA ASN A 273 -14.38 -11.55 -29.48
C ASN A 273 -14.70 -10.34 -28.58
N TYR A 274 -14.65 -10.51 -27.26
CA TYR A 274 -14.99 -9.45 -26.29
C TYR A 274 -13.80 -8.99 -25.44
N ALA A 275 -12.68 -9.71 -25.52
CA ALA A 275 -11.54 -9.53 -24.64
C ALA A 275 -10.58 -8.49 -25.21
N THR A 276 -10.01 -7.67 -24.33
CA THR A 276 -8.80 -6.92 -24.66
C THR A 276 -7.62 -7.83 -24.37
N VAL A 277 -7.07 -8.43 -25.42
CA VAL A 277 -5.88 -9.30 -25.29
C VAL A 277 -4.68 -8.42 -24.94
N ALA A 278 -4.18 -8.52 -23.71
CA ALA A 278 -3.15 -7.62 -23.23
C ALA A 278 -2.24 -8.24 -22.18
N PHE A 279 -1.03 -7.69 -22.06
CA PHE A 279 -0.17 -7.87 -20.89
C PHE A 279 0.32 -6.50 -20.39
N MET A 280 0.91 -6.47 -19.20
CA MET A 280 1.42 -5.25 -18.59
C MET A 280 2.87 -5.39 -18.15
N ILE A 281 3.61 -4.28 -18.25
CA ILE A 281 4.95 -4.12 -17.67
C ILE A 281 4.88 -3.00 -16.66
N GLY A 282 5.26 -3.28 -15.42
CA GLY A 282 5.42 -2.28 -14.40
C GLY A 282 6.88 -1.97 -14.13
N GLU A 283 7.18 -0.71 -13.89
CA GLU A 283 8.49 -0.20 -13.52
C GLU A 283 8.30 0.78 -12.36
N LEU A 284 9.03 0.58 -11.27
CA LEU A 284 8.96 1.42 -10.08
C LEU A 284 10.38 1.73 -9.62
N ASP A 285 10.74 3.00 -9.61
CA ASP A 285 11.99 3.46 -9.02
C ASP A 285 11.90 3.30 -7.50
N MET A 286 12.77 2.48 -6.91
CA MET A 286 12.67 2.13 -5.49
C MET A 286 13.14 3.25 -4.55
N HIS A 287 13.74 4.31 -5.06
CA HIS A 287 14.14 5.47 -4.26
C HIS A 287 13.03 6.51 -4.19
N SER A 288 12.58 7.01 -5.33
CA SER A 288 11.51 8.01 -5.48
C SER A 288 10.11 7.42 -5.27
N LYS A 289 9.96 6.09 -5.39
CA LYS A 289 8.67 5.37 -5.35
C LYS A 289 7.67 5.86 -6.39
N LYS A 290 8.20 6.37 -7.49
CA LYS A 290 7.47 6.74 -8.70
C LYS A 290 7.78 5.75 -9.81
N GLY A 291 6.82 5.56 -10.69
CA GLY A 291 6.90 4.52 -11.68
C GLY A 291 5.81 4.64 -12.72
N LYS A 292 5.68 3.60 -13.51
CA LYS A 292 4.64 3.49 -14.52
C LYS A 292 4.24 2.04 -14.76
N LEU A 293 2.99 1.89 -15.18
CA LEU A 293 2.45 0.66 -15.74
C LEU A 293 2.19 0.88 -17.22
N THR A 294 2.85 0.11 -18.07
CA THR A 294 2.67 0.15 -19.52
C THR A 294 1.89 -1.08 -19.96
N SER A 295 0.77 -0.88 -20.64
CA SER A 295 -0.01 -1.98 -21.21
C SER A 295 0.32 -2.18 -22.68
N TYR A 296 0.33 -3.43 -23.13
CA TYR A 296 0.51 -3.81 -24.52
C TYR A 296 -0.66 -4.70 -24.94
N LYS A 297 -1.38 -4.29 -25.98
CA LYS A 297 -2.50 -5.03 -26.55
C LYS A 297 -2.12 -5.71 -27.85
N TRP A 298 -2.75 -6.85 -28.09
CA TRP A 298 -2.70 -7.52 -29.39
C TRP A 298 -3.69 -6.87 -30.34
N LEU A 299 -3.20 -6.43 -31.49
CA LEU A 299 -4.01 -5.93 -32.59
C LEU A 299 -4.30 -7.10 -33.54
N VAL A 300 -5.52 -7.64 -33.49
CA VAL A 300 -5.89 -8.87 -34.21
C VAL A 300 -5.72 -8.72 -35.72
N ASN A 301 -6.16 -7.61 -36.32
CA ASN A 301 -6.10 -7.41 -37.76
C ASN A 301 -4.68 -7.12 -38.27
N GLU A 302 -3.89 -6.42 -37.46
CA GLU A 302 -2.50 -6.06 -37.76
C GLU A 302 -1.50 -7.15 -37.34
N GLU A 303 -1.97 -8.18 -36.62
CA GLU A 303 -1.18 -9.27 -36.04
C GLU A 303 0.10 -8.80 -35.33
N CYS A 304 0.00 -7.75 -34.52
CA CYS A 304 1.13 -7.22 -33.78
C CYS A 304 0.75 -6.70 -32.39
N TRP A 305 1.76 -6.67 -31.51
CA TRP A 305 1.65 -6.07 -30.18
C TRP A 305 1.94 -4.58 -30.23
N ASN A 306 0.99 -3.77 -29.74
CA ASN A 306 1.12 -2.33 -29.67
C ASN A 306 0.81 -1.82 -28.25
N MET A 307 1.36 -0.67 -27.89
CA MET A 307 1.10 -0.03 -26.61
C MET A 307 -0.40 0.35 -26.48
N GLY A 308 -0.94 0.22 -25.28
CA GLY A 308 -2.36 0.38 -24.97
C GLY A 308 -3.04 -0.93 -24.58
N GLY A 309 -4.35 -0.89 -24.39
CA GLY A 309 -5.13 -2.04 -23.92
C GLY A 309 -5.82 -1.84 -22.58
N MET A 310 -5.57 -0.70 -21.91
CA MET A 310 -6.31 -0.27 -20.74
C MET A 310 -7.37 0.77 -21.11
N ASP A 311 -8.58 0.54 -20.64
CA ASP A 311 -9.69 1.49 -20.77
C ASP A 311 -9.54 2.64 -19.75
N GLY A 312 -9.90 3.85 -20.17
CA GLY A 312 -9.96 5.03 -19.31
C GLY A 312 -9.06 6.18 -19.76
N ARG A 313 -9.46 7.42 -19.44
CA ARG A 313 -8.80 8.64 -19.93
C ARG A 313 -7.36 8.82 -19.45
N ARG A 314 -6.99 8.20 -18.32
CA ARG A 314 -5.60 8.24 -17.81
C ARG A 314 -4.66 7.35 -18.59
N ALA A 315 -5.19 6.33 -19.29
CA ALA A 315 -4.40 5.33 -20.00
C ALA A 315 -4.33 5.57 -21.51
N VAL A 316 -4.69 6.78 -22.00
CA VAL A 316 -4.73 7.10 -23.45
C VAL A 316 -3.37 6.93 -24.12
N SER A 317 -2.28 7.23 -23.41
CA SER A 317 -0.91 6.98 -23.88
C SER A 317 -0.54 5.50 -23.91
N GLY A 318 -1.33 4.63 -23.26
CA GLY A 318 -0.99 3.25 -22.95
C GLY A 318 -0.10 3.07 -21.71
N GLU A 319 0.18 4.16 -21.01
CA GLU A 319 0.91 4.19 -19.75
C GLU A 319 0.05 4.80 -18.64
N ILE A 320 0.20 4.30 -17.42
CA ILE A 320 -0.39 4.89 -16.20
C ILE A 320 0.74 5.14 -15.21
N GLU A 321 0.81 6.36 -14.68
CA GLU A 321 1.76 6.71 -13.64
C GLU A 321 1.45 5.98 -12.32
N ILE A 322 2.49 5.45 -11.69
CA ILE A 322 2.46 4.90 -10.34
C ILE A 322 3.17 5.89 -9.44
N ASP A 323 2.50 6.35 -8.39
CA ASP A 323 3.08 7.25 -7.41
C ASP A 323 2.63 6.84 -6.01
N LEU A 324 3.55 6.20 -5.27
CA LEU A 324 3.21 5.58 -4.00
C LEU A 324 3.21 6.61 -2.87
N GLY A 325 2.05 7.24 -2.67
CA GLY A 325 1.85 8.29 -1.67
C GLY A 325 2.28 7.92 -0.24
N ARG A 326 2.26 6.64 0.13
CA ARG A 326 2.73 6.14 1.44
C ARG A 326 4.20 6.48 1.73
N PHE A 327 5.03 6.56 0.69
CA PHE A 327 6.46 6.82 0.82
C PHE A 327 6.82 8.27 0.55
N LYS A 328 5.85 9.08 0.09
CA LYS A 328 6.04 10.51 0.11
C LYS A 328 6.19 10.87 1.57
N LYS A 329 7.38 11.33 1.91
CA LYS A 329 7.57 12.25 3.01
C LYS A 329 6.52 13.34 2.78
N ASP A 330 5.46 13.35 3.58
CA ASP A 330 4.67 14.55 3.71
C ASP A 330 5.69 15.64 4.01
N GLU A 331 5.82 16.64 3.13
CA GLU A 331 6.59 17.84 3.46
C GLU A 331 6.04 18.52 4.74
N ASN A 332 4.90 18.04 5.25
CA ASN A 332 4.27 18.41 6.52
C ASN A 332 4.29 17.36 7.64
N THR A 333 4.85 16.16 7.43
CA THR A 333 4.85 15.09 8.45
C THR A 333 6.19 14.34 8.47
N PHE A 334 7.28 15.09 8.37
CA PHE A 334 8.52 14.66 8.98
C PHE A 334 8.46 14.97 10.47
N ILE A 335 8.23 13.95 11.28
CA ILE A 335 9.03 13.80 12.49
C ILE A 335 9.87 12.59 12.16
N GLU A 336 11.04 12.82 11.59
CA GLU A 336 12.09 11.81 11.72
C GLU A 336 12.18 11.47 13.21
N ASP A 337 12.22 10.18 13.55
CA ASP A 337 12.83 9.70 14.80
C ASP A 337 14.34 10.06 14.81
N GLU A 338 14.69 11.30 14.46
CA GLU A 338 15.88 11.93 14.98
C GLU A 338 15.54 12.15 16.46
N ASP A 339 16.23 11.44 17.34
CA ASP A 339 16.24 11.78 18.76
C ASP A 339 16.43 13.30 18.84
N VAL A 340 15.40 14.00 19.32
CA VAL A 340 15.48 15.44 19.53
C VAL A 340 16.67 15.65 20.46
N ASP A 341 17.66 16.38 19.97
CA ASP A 341 18.80 16.82 20.75
C ASP A 341 18.25 17.69 21.90
N GLU A 342 18.27 17.15 23.12
CA GLU A 342 17.72 17.83 24.30
C GLU A 342 18.38 19.19 24.56
N ASP A 343 19.67 19.34 24.25
CA ASP A 343 20.37 20.61 24.41
C ASP A 343 19.94 21.61 23.32
N GLU A 344 19.67 21.14 22.10
CA GLU A 344 19.07 21.97 21.05
C GLU A 344 17.65 22.41 21.41
N PHE A 345 16.84 21.47 21.90
CA PHE A 345 15.48 21.74 22.33
C PHE A 345 15.45 22.70 23.53
N ARG A 346 16.36 22.55 24.50
CA ARG A 346 16.53 23.50 25.62
C ARG A 346 16.88 24.90 25.10
N ARG A 347 17.78 25.02 24.11
CA ARG A 347 18.10 26.31 23.46
C ARG A 347 16.89 26.90 22.74
N PHE A 348 16.10 26.07 22.05
CA PHE A 348 14.85 26.50 21.42
C PHE A 348 13.88 27.04 22.48
N MET A 349 13.67 26.32 23.58
CA MET A 349 12.76 26.71 24.64
C MET A 349 13.12 28.06 25.26
N MET A 350 14.40 28.28 25.56
CA MET A 350 14.88 29.57 26.06
C MET A 350 14.59 30.71 25.08
N LYS A 351 14.92 30.51 23.79
CA LYS A 351 14.65 31.51 22.74
C LYS A 351 13.16 31.73 22.52
N PHE A 352 12.35 30.66 22.53
CA PHE A 352 10.92 30.76 22.34
C PHE A 352 10.29 31.57 23.46
N HIS A 353 10.69 31.31 24.70
CA HIS A 353 10.28 32.08 25.86
C HIS A 353 10.64 33.58 25.72
N GLU A 354 11.86 33.92 25.28
CA GLU A 354 12.26 35.31 25.02
C GLU A 354 11.39 36.02 23.95
N GLN A 355 10.86 35.26 22.98
CA GLN A 355 9.95 35.80 21.95
C GLN A 355 8.53 36.04 22.47
N LEU A 356 8.14 35.51 23.62
CA LEU A 356 6.78 35.66 24.18
C LEU A 356 6.52 37.01 24.87
N ASN A 357 7.45 37.96 24.75
CA ASN A 357 7.36 39.28 25.39
C ASN A 357 6.07 40.05 25.05
N HIS A 358 5.23 40.16 26.09
CA HIS A 358 4.13 41.12 26.32
C HIS A 358 3.00 41.20 25.28
N LYS A 359 2.08 40.22 25.30
CA LYS A 359 0.63 40.51 25.16
C LYS A 359 -0.17 39.68 26.15
N GLY A 360 -0.90 40.38 27.01
CA GLY A 360 -1.56 39.84 28.20
C GLY A 360 -2.56 38.74 27.90
N ILE A 361 -2.55 37.73 28.75
CA ILE A 361 -3.56 36.67 28.83
C ILE A 361 -3.81 36.39 30.32
N SER A 362 -5.07 36.15 30.65
CA SER A 362 -5.66 36.00 31.98
C SER A 362 -5.56 34.58 32.53
N ASP A 363 -5.27 34.49 33.84
CA ASP A 363 -5.11 33.28 34.64
C ASP A 363 -6.20 32.22 34.43
N ILE A 364 -5.79 30.98 34.11
CA ILE A 364 -6.64 29.78 34.21
C ILE A 364 -5.83 28.72 34.96
N ASN A 365 -6.39 28.25 36.07
CA ASN A 365 -5.75 27.33 37.01
C ASN A 365 -6.20 25.89 36.70
N ILE A 366 -5.27 24.97 36.45
CA ILE A 366 -5.56 23.60 35.99
C ILE A 366 -4.73 22.57 36.80
N ASN A 367 -5.30 21.39 37.04
CA ASN A 367 -4.80 20.40 38.00
C ASN A 367 -4.66 19.00 37.35
N PRO A 368 -3.46 18.40 37.28
CA PRO A 368 -3.24 17.19 36.49
C PRO A 368 -3.71 15.90 37.20
N LYS A 369 -4.56 15.12 36.52
CA LYS A 369 -4.79 13.68 36.79
C LYS A 369 -4.89 12.84 35.51
N ASP A 370 -4.38 11.62 35.58
CA ASP A 370 -4.34 10.46 34.66
C ASP A 370 -4.38 10.68 33.12
N VAL A 371 -3.30 10.26 32.45
CA VAL A 371 -2.86 10.67 31.10
C VAL A 371 -3.52 9.90 29.96
N PHE A 372 -3.76 8.61 30.14
CA PHE A 372 -4.21 7.73 29.05
C PHE A 372 -5.72 7.83 28.77
N GLU A 373 -6.50 8.04 29.83
CA GLU A 373 -7.95 8.23 29.73
C GLU A 373 -8.28 9.55 29.02
N LYS A 374 -7.42 10.56 29.20
CA LYS A 374 -7.52 11.89 28.58
C LYS A 374 -7.32 11.87 27.05
N PHE A 375 -6.26 11.24 26.54
CA PHE A 375 -6.03 11.17 25.09
C PHE A 375 -7.09 10.32 24.37
N SER A 376 -7.53 9.22 25.00
CA SER A 376 -8.64 8.40 24.48
C SER A 376 -9.92 9.21 24.27
N ASN A 377 -10.15 10.19 25.14
CA ASN A 377 -11.31 11.08 25.09
C ASN A 377 -11.24 12.16 23.98
N MET A 378 -10.06 12.48 23.44
CA MET A 378 -9.89 13.46 22.34
C MET A 378 -10.16 12.88 20.93
N LYS A 379 -10.53 11.59 20.80
CA LYS A 379 -10.77 10.88 19.52
C LYS A 379 -9.61 11.02 18.51
N CYS A 380 -8.38 10.78 18.95
CA CYS A 380 -7.20 10.75 18.07
C CYS A 380 -7.02 9.37 17.40
N ASN A 381 -6.37 9.32 16.24
CA ASN A 381 -5.98 8.05 15.61
C ASN A 381 -4.74 7.43 16.32
N LYS A 382 -4.46 6.15 16.05
CA LYS A 382 -3.32 5.44 16.65
C LYS A 382 -1.95 6.01 16.27
N SER A 383 -1.84 6.79 15.20
CA SER A 383 -0.57 7.38 14.77
C SER A 383 -0.20 8.57 15.67
N VAL A 384 -1.16 9.46 15.94
CA VAL A 384 -1.01 10.56 16.92
C VAL A 384 -0.70 10.04 18.31
N GLU A 385 -1.36 8.95 18.73
CA GLU A 385 -1.08 8.30 20.02
C GLU A 385 0.38 7.82 20.11
N LYS A 386 0.91 7.18 19.05
CA LYS A 386 2.33 6.78 18.99
C LYS A 386 3.27 7.98 19.02
N GLN A 387 2.94 9.06 18.31
CA GLN A 387 3.75 10.28 18.31
C GLN A 387 3.79 10.92 19.71
N TYR A 388 2.64 10.99 20.39
CA TYR A 388 2.57 11.45 21.77
C TYR A 388 3.49 10.62 22.68
N HIS A 389 3.45 9.29 22.56
CA HIS A 389 4.34 8.40 23.32
C HIS A 389 5.83 8.65 23.06
N SER A 390 6.21 8.93 21.82
CA SER A 390 7.60 9.22 21.47
C SER A 390 8.05 10.58 22.02
N LEU A 391 7.16 11.59 21.99
CA LEU A 391 7.52 12.97 22.31
C LEU A 391 7.32 13.35 23.77
N CYS A 392 6.47 12.65 24.54
CA CYS A 392 6.24 12.97 25.95
C CYS A 392 7.49 12.81 26.82
N ARG A 393 8.52 12.08 26.35
CA ARG A 393 9.81 11.96 27.02
C ARG A 393 10.55 13.30 27.18
N TYR A 394 10.19 14.32 26.39
CA TYR A 394 10.78 15.66 26.45
C TYR A 394 10.04 16.64 27.37
N PHE A 395 8.90 16.23 27.96
CA PHE A 395 8.16 17.07 28.90
C PHE A 395 9.00 17.51 30.11
N PRO A 396 9.84 16.65 30.73
CA PRO A 396 10.70 17.07 31.83
C PRO A 396 11.64 18.24 31.49
N VAL A 397 12.06 18.39 30.23
CA VAL A 397 12.88 19.53 29.79
C VAL A 397 12.06 20.83 29.83
N ILE A 398 10.77 20.75 29.47
CA ILE A 398 9.85 21.89 29.55
C ILE A 398 9.59 22.21 31.02
N ASP A 399 9.25 21.21 31.84
CA ASP A 399 8.97 21.38 33.27
C ASP A 399 10.17 22.02 34.00
N GLU A 400 11.39 21.55 33.76
CA GLU A 400 12.61 22.12 34.36
C GLU A 400 12.77 23.62 34.06
N ILE A 401 12.47 24.04 32.81
CA ILE A 401 12.58 25.44 32.39
C ILE A 401 11.43 26.26 32.98
N MET A 402 10.20 25.74 32.90
CA MET A 402 8.99 26.45 33.30
C MET A 402 8.85 26.56 34.81
N GLU A 403 9.31 25.56 35.59
CA GLU A 403 9.33 25.60 37.05
C GLU A 403 10.49 26.41 37.64
N SER A 404 11.39 26.93 36.79
CA SER A 404 12.51 27.76 37.22
C SER A 404 12.04 28.92 38.09
N ALA A 405 12.74 29.13 39.21
CA ALA A 405 12.49 30.24 40.13
C ALA A 405 12.76 31.62 39.49
N LEU A 406 13.38 31.65 38.31
CA LEU A 406 13.68 32.86 37.55
C LEU A 406 12.47 33.37 36.73
N LEU A 407 11.45 32.53 36.52
CA LEU A 407 10.25 32.90 35.78
C LEU A 407 9.12 33.38 36.70
N THR A 408 8.45 34.44 36.30
CA THR A 408 7.20 34.92 36.91
C THR A 408 6.04 33.98 36.58
N GLN A 409 4.95 34.04 37.36
CA GLN A 409 3.77 33.22 37.09
C GLN A 409 3.21 33.43 35.66
N ILE A 410 3.17 34.68 35.19
CA ILE A 410 2.71 35.03 33.84
C ILE A 410 3.58 34.37 32.77
N GLU A 411 4.90 34.35 32.98
CA GLU A 411 5.85 33.71 32.08
C GLU A 411 5.63 32.18 32.05
N ARG A 412 5.33 31.56 33.19
CA ARG A 412 5.01 30.11 33.25
C ARG A 412 3.74 29.73 32.48
N GLU A 413 2.75 30.62 32.47
CA GLU A 413 1.47 30.38 31.80
C GLU A 413 1.48 30.78 30.32
N SER A 414 2.55 31.38 29.82
CA SER A 414 2.62 31.94 28.45
C SER A 414 2.42 30.91 27.33
N ILE A 415 3.09 29.74 27.41
CA ILE A 415 2.98 28.66 26.42
C ILE A 415 1.58 27.99 26.49
N PRO A 416 1.09 27.56 27.66
CA PRO A 416 -0.30 27.12 27.84
C PRO A 416 -1.33 28.04 27.21
N ASN A 417 -1.21 29.34 27.47
CA ASN A 417 -2.16 30.35 27.00
C ASN A 417 -2.18 30.51 25.48
N ILE A 418 -1.04 30.40 24.80
CA ILE A 418 -0.98 30.40 23.33
C ILE A 418 -1.71 29.18 22.77
N ILE A 419 -1.47 28.01 23.35
CA ILE A 419 -2.04 26.76 22.87
C ILE A 419 -3.54 26.70 23.12
N ILE A 420 -4.02 27.17 24.29
CA ILE A 420 -5.46 27.34 24.56
C ILE A 420 -6.09 28.33 23.58
N SER A 421 -5.43 29.44 23.28
CA SER A 421 -5.91 30.45 22.32
C SER A 421 -6.06 29.86 20.91
N GLU A 422 -5.07 29.11 20.44
CA GLU A 422 -5.13 28.44 19.14
C GLU A 422 -6.16 27.29 19.13
N TYR A 423 -6.25 26.51 20.20
CA TYR A 423 -7.27 25.48 20.37
C TYR A 423 -8.68 26.08 20.24
N ASN A 424 -8.98 27.20 20.90
CA ASN A 424 -10.27 27.87 20.80
C ASN A 424 -10.61 28.38 19.38
N LYS A 425 -9.61 28.63 18.53
CA LYS A 425 -9.84 29.02 17.13
C LYS A 425 -10.22 27.84 16.23
N VAL A 426 -9.83 26.62 16.61
CA VAL A 426 -10.04 25.40 15.82
C VAL A 426 -11.14 24.52 16.39
N CYS A 427 -11.38 24.58 17.70
CA CYS A 427 -12.42 23.83 18.39
C CYS A 427 -13.80 24.15 17.79
N GLY A 428 -14.52 23.10 17.36
CA GLY A 428 -15.81 23.20 16.67
C GLY A 428 -15.76 23.40 15.14
N LYS A 429 -14.57 23.56 14.53
CA LYS A 429 -14.42 23.60 13.06
C LYS A 429 -14.03 22.27 12.43
N VAL A 430 -13.47 21.38 13.22
CA VAL A 430 -12.95 20.07 12.82
C VAL A 430 -13.54 18.97 13.69
N THR A 431 -13.60 17.75 13.16
CA THR A 431 -14.42 16.66 13.73
C THR A 431 -13.62 15.61 14.50
N ASN A 432 -12.28 15.72 14.54
CA ASN A 432 -11.41 14.77 15.23
C ASN A 432 -10.18 15.47 15.85
N GLY A 433 -9.61 14.85 16.90
CA GLY A 433 -8.49 15.42 17.65
C GLY A 433 -7.18 15.51 16.86
N ASN A 434 -6.99 14.64 15.85
CA ASN A 434 -5.82 14.69 14.97
C ASN A 434 -5.75 16.01 14.20
N GLU A 435 -6.85 16.42 13.58
CA GLU A 435 -6.94 17.70 12.87
C GLU A 435 -6.76 18.91 13.80
N ILE A 436 -7.29 18.83 15.04
CA ILE A 436 -7.10 19.88 16.05
C ILE A 436 -5.61 20.09 16.34
N ILE A 437 -4.89 19.01 16.64
CA ILE A 437 -3.46 19.06 16.97
C ILE A 437 -2.65 19.62 15.80
N GLU A 438 -2.84 19.09 14.59
CA GLU A 438 -2.08 19.55 13.42
C GLU A 438 -2.37 21.02 13.09
N LEU A 439 -3.61 21.48 13.21
CA LEU A 439 -3.96 22.89 12.97
C LEU A 439 -3.36 23.83 14.02
N ILE A 440 -3.34 23.43 15.31
CA ILE A 440 -2.69 24.22 16.36
C ILE A 440 -1.20 24.34 16.06
N VAL A 441 -0.53 23.21 15.76
CA VAL A 441 0.90 23.20 15.42
C VAL A 441 1.18 24.07 14.21
N GLU A 442 0.38 23.95 13.14
CA GLU A 442 0.54 24.75 11.93
C GLU A 442 0.33 26.24 12.19
N ASN A 443 -0.69 26.63 12.96
CA ASN A 443 -0.93 28.03 13.30
C ASN A 443 0.25 28.63 14.09
N ILE A 444 0.74 27.93 15.12
CA ILE A 444 1.89 28.38 15.91
C ILE A 444 3.13 28.44 15.02
N PHE A 445 3.36 27.41 14.19
CA PHE A 445 4.47 27.39 13.24
C PHE A 445 4.44 28.62 12.32
N GLN A 446 3.31 28.96 11.71
CA GLN A 446 3.21 30.12 10.82
C GLN A 446 3.48 31.44 11.55
N LEU A 447 3.10 31.57 12.82
CA LEU A 447 3.35 32.76 13.64
C LEU A 447 4.83 32.97 13.97
N TYR A 448 5.58 31.88 14.15
CA TYR A 448 6.93 31.93 14.71
C TYR A 448 8.04 31.45 13.77
N LYS A 449 7.74 30.87 12.60
CA LYS A 449 8.76 30.31 11.68
C LYS A 449 9.88 31.27 11.32
N GLU A 450 9.60 32.58 11.19
CA GLU A 450 10.60 33.58 10.82
C GLU A 450 11.49 34.02 12.01
N LYS A 451 11.16 33.61 13.23
CA LYS A 451 11.92 33.93 14.46
C LYS A 451 13.03 32.92 14.77
N PHE A 452 13.05 31.81 14.06
CA PHE A 452 13.93 30.69 14.33
C PHE A 452 14.72 30.29 13.08
N SER A 453 15.96 29.83 13.30
CA SER A 453 16.86 29.34 12.26
C SER A 453 16.90 27.80 12.20
N TYR A 454 15.79 27.14 12.55
CA TYR A 454 15.64 25.68 12.47
C TYR A 454 15.01 25.30 11.14
N SER A 455 15.17 24.04 10.71
CA SER A 455 14.41 23.53 9.57
C SER A 455 12.91 23.54 9.90
N ASN A 456 12.05 23.67 8.88
CA ASN A 456 10.60 23.66 9.08
C ASN A 456 10.15 22.39 9.82
N SER A 457 10.77 21.25 9.50
CA SER A 457 10.53 19.95 10.13
C SER A 457 10.84 19.99 11.63
N ILE A 458 12.07 20.36 12.01
CA ILE A 458 12.51 20.44 13.41
C ILE A 458 11.62 21.41 14.20
N LEU A 459 11.32 22.57 13.62
CA LEU A 459 10.53 23.59 14.30
C LEU A 459 9.07 23.13 14.52
N LYS A 460 8.47 22.43 13.55
CA LYS A 460 7.14 21.82 13.71
C LYS A 460 7.16 20.73 14.78
N THR A 461 8.22 19.92 14.85
CA THR A 461 8.40 18.93 15.93
C THR A 461 8.44 19.61 17.30
N TYR A 462 9.20 20.69 17.46
CA TYR A 462 9.28 21.42 18.73
C TYR A 462 7.94 22.01 19.15
N PHE A 463 7.20 22.63 18.22
CA PHE A 463 5.85 23.10 18.53
C PHE A 463 4.89 21.96 18.84
N LYS A 464 5.03 20.80 18.21
CA LYS A 464 4.22 19.63 18.50
C LYS A 464 4.50 19.06 19.90
N ILE A 465 5.76 19.06 20.36
CA ILE A 465 6.10 18.73 21.76
C ILE A 465 5.39 19.70 22.72
N LEU A 466 5.47 21.01 22.44
CA LEU A 466 4.81 22.03 23.27
C LEU A 466 3.28 21.87 23.29
N VAL A 467 2.67 21.59 22.15
CA VAL A 467 1.22 21.34 22.03
C VAL A 467 0.82 20.12 22.84
N TYR A 468 1.54 19.01 22.73
CA TYR A 468 1.28 17.82 23.54
C TYR A 468 1.47 18.08 25.03
N TRP A 469 2.52 18.81 25.41
CA TRP A 469 2.77 19.19 26.79
C TRP A 469 1.67 20.09 27.35
N SER A 470 1.23 21.11 26.62
CA SER A 470 0.14 21.97 27.10
C SER A 470 -1.22 21.32 27.05
N ILE A 471 -1.50 20.41 26.10
CA ILE A 471 -2.73 19.60 26.15
C ILE A 471 -2.74 18.77 27.44
N TYR A 472 -1.58 18.21 27.83
CA TYR A 472 -1.41 17.51 29.10
C TYR A 472 -1.62 18.42 30.33
N GLU A 473 -0.98 19.59 30.37
CA GLU A 473 -1.07 20.55 31.49
C GLU A 473 -2.43 21.25 31.59
N CYS A 474 -3.08 21.52 30.46
CA CYS A 474 -4.26 22.40 30.39
C CYS A 474 -5.60 21.65 30.33
N ASP A 475 -5.62 20.34 30.58
CA ASP A 475 -6.84 19.51 30.57
C ASP A 475 -7.72 19.71 29.30
N ILE A 476 -7.10 19.95 28.13
CA ILE A 476 -7.81 20.19 26.86
C ILE A 476 -8.29 18.85 26.28
N PHE A 477 -9.32 18.29 26.92
CA PHE A 477 -9.95 17.02 26.57
C PHE A 477 -11.47 17.15 26.75
N ASN A 478 -12.28 16.36 26.03
CA ASN A 478 -13.73 16.23 26.27
C ASN A 478 -14.64 17.46 26.02
N ASP A 479 -14.19 18.53 25.35
CA ASP A 479 -15.17 19.45 24.76
C ASP A 479 -16.01 18.67 23.75
N LYS A 480 -17.34 18.81 23.80
CA LYS A 480 -18.25 18.10 22.89
C LYS A 480 -17.88 18.43 21.43
N ILE A 481 -17.10 17.56 20.80
CA ILE A 481 -16.93 17.50 19.34
C ILE A 481 -18.22 16.98 18.73
#